data_AF-A0A6M3K5B6-F1
#
_entry.id   AF-A0A6M3K5B6-F1
#
_cell.length_a   1.000
_cell.length_b   1.000
_cell.length_c   1.000
_cell.angle_alpha   90.00
_cell.angle_beta   90.00
_cell.angle_gamma   90.00
#
_symmetry.space_group_name_H-M   'P 1'
#
loop_
_entity.id
_entity.type
_entity.pdbx_description
1 polymer ?
#
loop_
_entity_poly.entity_id
_entity_poly.type
_entity_poly.pdbx_seq_one_letter_code
_entity_poly.pdbx_strand_id
1 'polypeptide(L)'
;MGTKVSLSDLGDVMGYGNPQGGASLSGVLQELQGLKISVCSGVATGGVGMTVSGIATDDVIIAAWELPTASPTAATLVNRTASTYVSAADEVKCNEALDNASLFFVAWFDKNP
;
A
#
# COMPACT_ATOMS: atom_id res chain seq x y z
N MET A 1 9.81 -24.36 -30.85
CA MET A 1 10.91 -24.16 -29.90
C MET A 1 10.91 -22.67 -29.56
N GLY A 2 10.30 -22.27 -28.45
CA GLY A 2 10.16 -20.85 -28.10
C GLY A 2 11.45 -20.35 -27.44
N THR A 3 12.05 -19.30 -27.98
CA THR A 3 13.24 -18.66 -27.38
C THR A 3 12.82 -18.04 -26.06
N LYS A 4 13.35 -18.56 -24.96
CA LYS A 4 13.24 -17.91 -23.65
C LYS A 4 14.22 -16.74 -23.66
N VAL A 5 13.70 -15.52 -23.81
CA VAL A 5 14.49 -14.31 -23.63
C VAL A 5 14.59 -14.05 -22.13
N SER A 6 15.80 -13.96 -21.60
CA SER A 6 15.97 -13.59 -20.19
C SER A 6 15.70 -12.09 -20.03
N LEU A 7 15.19 -11.68 -18.86
CA LEU A 7 14.92 -10.26 -18.60
C LEU A 7 16.17 -9.38 -18.68
N SER A 8 17.35 -9.95 -18.41
CA SER A 8 18.65 -9.32 -18.64
C SER A 8 18.89 -9.01 -20.12
N ASP A 9 18.52 -9.93 -21.02
CA ASP A 9 18.69 -9.73 -22.47
C ASP A 9 17.76 -8.64 -23.01
N LEU A 10 16.61 -8.42 -22.36
CA LEU A 10 15.66 -7.37 -22.77
C LEU A 10 16.13 -5.97 -22.34
N GLY A 11 16.85 -5.86 -21.22
CA GLY A 11 17.41 -4.60 -20.72
C GLY A 11 18.47 -3.99 -21.65
N ASP A 12 19.33 -4.84 -22.20
CA ASP A 12 20.34 -4.44 -23.19
C ASP A 12 19.73 -4.08 -24.54
N VAL A 13 18.65 -4.75 -24.96
CA VAL A 13 17.97 -4.49 -26.25
C VAL A 13 17.17 -3.18 -26.24
N MET A 14 16.63 -2.77 -25.08
CA MET A 14 15.75 -1.60 -24.96
C MET A 14 16.50 -0.30 -24.58
N GLY A 15 17.84 -0.33 -24.48
CA GLY A 15 18.63 0.87 -24.22
C GLY A 15 18.45 1.49 -22.83
N TYR A 16 17.90 0.74 -21.85
CA TYR A 16 17.84 1.16 -20.45
C TYR A 16 19.17 0.91 -19.71
N GLY A 17 20.28 1.19 -20.39
CA GLY A 17 21.56 1.42 -19.71
C GLY A 17 21.39 2.69 -18.88
N ASN A 18 21.04 2.51 -17.60
CA ASN A 18 20.85 3.53 -16.58
C ASN A 18 21.62 4.84 -16.85
N PRO A 19 20.93 5.92 -17.23
CA PRO A 19 21.42 7.26 -17.04
C PRO A 19 20.53 7.92 -15.98
N GLN A 20 21.03 7.99 -14.74
CA GLN A 20 20.47 8.78 -13.62
C GLN A 20 19.25 8.17 -12.90
N GLY A 21 19.50 7.20 -12.01
CA GLY A 21 18.76 7.06 -10.75
C GLY A 21 17.28 6.66 -10.81
N GLY A 22 16.76 6.27 -11.98
CA GLY A 22 15.41 5.71 -12.12
C GLY A 22 15.37 4.24 -11.71
N ALA A 23 14.34 3.84 -10.96
CA ALA A 23 14.10 2.44 -10.60
C ALA A 23 14.06 1.58 -11.88
N SER A 24 14.84 0.50 -11.94
CA SER A 24 14.80 -0.44 -13.06
C SER A 24 13.38 -1.00 -13.21
N LEU A 25 12.95 -1.34 -14.42
CA LEU A 25 11.65 -1.99 -14.63
C LEU A 25 11.50 -3.24 -13.75
N SER A 26 12.59 -3.96 -13.48
CA SER A 26 12.60 -5.07 -12.52
C SER A 26 12.35 -4.62 -11.07
N GLY A 27 12.93 -3.50 -10.64
CA GLY A 27 12.69 -2.91 -9.31
C GLY A 27 11.25 -2.44 -9.17
N VAL A 28 10.71 -1.74 -10.18
CA VAL A 28 9.30 -1.34 -10.21
C VAL A 28 8.37 -2.56 -10.20
N LEU A 29 8.68 -3.62 -10.95
CA LEU A 29 7.86 -4.84 -10.96
C LEU A 29 7.95 -5.62 -9.65
N GLN A 30 9.10 -5.65 -8.98
CA GLN A 30 9.23 -6.21 -7.62
C GLN A 30 8.45 -5.36 -6.59
N GLU A 31 8.53 -4.03 -6.72
CA GLU A 31 7.73 -3.10 -5.91
C GLU A 31 6.22 -3.24 -6.15
N LEU A 32 5.79 -3.67 -7.33
CA LEU A 32 4.38 -3.96 -7.60
C LEU A 32 3.94 -5.34 -7.10
N GLN A 33 4.85 -6.31 -6.97
CA GLN A 33 4.55 -7.65 -6.44
C GLN A 33 4.25 -7.63 -4.94
N GLY A 34 4.83 -6.72 -4.18
CA GLY A 34 4.57 -6.56 -2.75
C GLY A 34 3.37 -5.69 -2.41
N LEU A 35 2.63 -5.17 -3.40
CA LEU A 35 1.45 -4.34 -3.12
C LEU A 35 0.33 -5.19 -2.53
N LYS A 36 0.01 -4.93 -1.26
CA LYS A 36 -1.09 -5.55 -0.52
C LYS A 36 -2.16 -4.52 -0.19
N ILE A 37 -3.39 -4.99 -0.08
CA ILE A 37 -4.55 -4.17 0.27
C ILE A 37 -5.39 -4.87 1.34
N SER A 38 -6.00 -4.10 2.21
CA SER A 38 -6.95 -4.58 3.20
C SER A 38 -8.03 -3.54 3.47
N VAL A 39 -9.19 -4.03 3.91
CA VAL A 39 -10.28 -3.21 4.41
C VAL A 39 -10.61 -3.69 5.81
N CYS A 40 -10.50 -2.79 6.77
CA CYS A 40 -10.83 -3.04 8.18
C CYS A 40 -11.94 -2.09 8.64
N SER A 41 -12.64 -2.44 9.71
CA SER A 41 -13.58 -1.52 10.34
C SER A 41 -12.82 -0.46 11.13
N GLY A 42 -13.07 0.82 10.86
CA GLY A 42 -12.51 1.92 11.64
C GLY A 42 -13.18 1.98 13.01
N VAL A 43 -12.41 2.03 14.09
CA VAL A 43 -12.94 2.25 15.44
C VAL A 43 -12.82 3.74 15.75
N ALA A 44 -13.90 4.43 16.17
CA ALA A 44 -13.96 5.91 16.19
C ALA A 44 -13.19 6.62 17.30
N THR A 45 -12.14 6.03 17.83
CA THR A 45 -11.28 6.71 18.77
C THR A 45 -9.92 6.84 18.11
N GLY A 46 -9.53 8.08 17.79
CA GLY A 46 -8.21 8.36 17.23
C GLY A 46 -7.13 7.67 18.06
N GLY A 47 -6.22 6.97 17.39
CA GLY A 47 -5.18 6.17 18.03
C GLY A 47 -5.58 4.74 18.44
N VAL A 48 -6.82 4.29 18.18
CA VAL A 48 -7.18 2.87 18.32
C VAL A 48 -6.62 2.07 17.16
N GLY A 49 -6.01 0.93 17.47
CA GLY A 49 -5.45 0.01 16.49
C GLY A 49 -6.56 -0.68 15.69
N MET A 50 -6.41 -0.66 14.38
CA MET A 50 -7.20 -1.44 13.43
C MET A 50 -6.38 -2.67 13.04
N THR A 51 -7.03 -3.84 13.07
CA THR A 51 -6.37 -5.08 12.65
C THR A 51 -6.27 -5.12 11.13
N VAL A 52 -5.04 -5.24 10.63
CA VAL A 52 -4.72 -5.36 9.20
C VAL A 52 -3.81 -6.57 9.02
N SER A 53 -4.40 -7.74 8.80
CA SER A 53 -3.65 -8.99 8.74
C SER A 53 -2.58 -8.99 7.63
N GLY A 54 -1.38 -9.41 7.99
CA GLY A 54 -0.23 -9.56 7.10
C GLY A 54 0.56 -8.28 6.86
N ILE A 55 0.30 -7.19 7.60
CA ILE A 55 1.17 -6.00 7.59
C ILE A 55 2.27 -6.16 8.65
N ALA A 56 3.52 -5.93 8.24
CA ALA A 56 4.68 -5.93 9.11
C ALA A 56 5.07 -4.50 9.51
N THR A 57 5.82 -4.35 10.60
CA THR A 57 6.23 -3.03 11.12
C THR A 57 7.16 -2.25 10.19
N ASP A 58 7.86 -2.95 9.29
CA ASP A 58 8.76 -2.37 8.31
C ASP A 58 8.11 -2.09 6.96
N ASP A 59 6.86 -2.54 6.76
CA ASP A 59 6.07 -2.25 5.57
C ASP A 59 5.80 -0.75 5.43
N VAL A 60 5.51 -0.33 4.19
CA VAL A 60 5.24 1.08 3.87
C VAL A 60 3.80 1.24 3.44
N ILE A 61 3.03 1.99 4.22
CA ILE A 61 1.69 2.41 3.82
C ILE A 61 1.82 3.39 2.66
N ILE A 62 1.20 3.06 1.53
CA ILE A 62 1.19 3.91 0.32
C ILE A 62 -0.10 4.71 0.25
N ALA A 63 -1.20 4.14 0.74
CA ALA A 63 -2.49 4.81 0.78
C ALA A 63 -3.32 4.32 1.95
N ALA A 64 -4.01 5.24 2.62
CA ALA A 64 -5.04 4.94 3.59
C ALA A 64 -6.24 5.87 3.38
N TRP A 65 -7.43 5.28 3.34
CA TRP A 65 -8.67 6.00 3.04
C TRP A 65 -9.79 5.58 3.97
N GLU A 66 -10.52 6.57 4.46
CA GLU A 66 -11.76 6.35 5.17
C GLU A 66 -12.93 6.38 4.18
N LEU A 67 -13.71 5.31 4.23
CA LEU A 67 -14.86 5.07 3.39
C LEU A 67 -16.13 5.12 4.26
N PRO A 68 -16.94 6.18 4.14
CA PRO A 68 -18.23 6.24 4.82
C PRO A 68 -19.14 5.09 4.34
N THR A 69 -19.80 4.39 5.26
CA THR A 69 -20.70 3.28 4.89
C THR A 69 -22.03 3.73 4.31
N ALA A 70 -22.47 4.96 4.60
CA ALA A 70 -23.64 5.54 3.97
C ALA A 70 -23.26 6.23 2.65
N SER A 71 -23.50 5.53 1.53
CA SER A 71 -23.40 6.07 0.17
C SER A 71 -22.06 6.77 -0.15
N PRO A 72 -20.94 6.01 -0.20
CA PRO A 72 -19.64 6.58 -0.53
C PRO A 72 -19.67 7.18 -1.94
N THR A 73 -19.25 8.45 -2.04
CA THR A 73 -18.97 9.13 -3.30
C THR A 73 -17.51 9.60 -3.29
N ALA A 74 -16.94 9.93 -4.45
CA ALA A 74 -15.57 10.43 -4.53
C ALA A 74 -15.32 11.66 -3.62
N ALA A 75 -16.35 12.48 -3.38
CA ALA A 75 -16.26 13.67 -2.53
C ALA A 75 -16.30 13.37 -1.02
N THR A 76 -16.81 12.20 -0.63
CA THR A 76 -16.95 11.81 0.78
C THR A 76 -15.81 10.90 1.25
N LEU A 77 -14.94 10.45 0.34
CA LEU A 77 -13.74 9.71 0.70
C LEU A 77 -12.75 10.64 1.38
N VAL A 78 -12.26 10.25 2.56
CA VAL A 78 -11.27 11.04 3.29
C VAL A 78 -9.92 10.34 3.17
N ASN A 79 -8.94 11.03 2.58
CA ASN A 79 -7.58 10.54 2.53
C ASN A 79 -6.95 10.68 3.93
N ARG A 80 -6.52 9.56 4.50
CA ARG A 80 -5.90 9.47 5.83
C ARG A 80 -4.43 9.03 5.77
N THR A 81 -3.85 8.91 4.58
CA THR A 81 -2.51 8.35 4.36
C THR A 81 -1.44 8.99 5.25
N ALA A 82 -1.39 10.31 5.33
CA ALA A 82 -0.39 11.03 6.12
C ALA A 82 -0.55 10.85 7.64
N SER A 83 -1.75 10.47 8.08
CA SER A 83 -2.11 10.33 9.50
C SER A 83 -2.12 8.86 9.94
N THR A 84 -1.78 7.94 9.03
CA THR A 84 -1.85 6.49 9.23
C THR A 84 -0.45 5.88 9.32
N TYR A 85 -0.25 4.97 10.27
CA TYR A 85 1.03 4.32 10.50
C TYR A 85 0.84 2.89 11.04
N VAL A 86 1.84 2.04 10.83
CA VAL A 86 1.90 0.71 11.43
C VAL A 86 2.43 0.86 12.85
N SER A 87 1.63 0.48 13.85
CA SER A 87 2.02 0.57 15.27
C SER A 87 2.60 -0.72 15.81
N ALA A 88 2.18 -1.86 15.24
CA ALA A 88 2.70 -3.18 15.51
C ALA A 88 2.40 -4.09 14.30
N ALA A 89 2.97 -5.30 14.28
CA ALA A 89 2.56 -6.31 13.29
C ALA A 89 1.04 -6.54 13.38
N ASP A 90 0.39 -6.67 12.24
CA ASP A 90 -1.07 -6.79 12.10
C ASP A 90 -1.88 -5.59 12.65
N GLU A 91 -1.25 -4.46 13.00
CA GLU A 91 -1.94 -3.29 13.59
C GLU A 91 -1.57 -1.98 12.89
N VAL A 92 -2.61 -1.29 12.40
CA VAL A 92 -2.51 0.06 11.84
C VAL A 92 -3.28 1.05 12.71
N LYS A 93 -2.71 2.23 12.94
CA LYS A 93 -3.35 3.33 13.65
C LYS A 93 -3.51 4.56 12.76
N CYS A 94 -4.55 5.31 13.02
CA CYS A 94 -4.75 6.66 12.49
C CYS A 94 -4.71 7.66 13.65
N ASN A 95 -3.91 8.73 13.54
CA ASN A 95 -3.85 9.80 14.54
C ASN A 95 -5.12 10.67 14.56
N GLU A 96 -5.95 10.55 13.53
CA GLU A 96 -7.21 11.28 13.41
C GLU A 96 -8.39 10.37 13.79
N ALA A 97 -9.43 10.96 14.36
CA ALA A 97 -10.66 10.23 14.64
C ALA A 97 -11.31 9.77 13.33
N LEU A 98 -11.67 8.49 13.30
CA LEU A 98 -12.47 7.88 12.23
C LEU A 98 -13.95 7.92 12.63
N ASP A 99 -14.86 7.92 11.67
CA ASP A 99 -16.27 7.66 11.96
C ASP A 99 -16.46 6.17 12.32
N ASN A 100 -17.26 5.88 13.33
CA ASN A 100 -17.55 4.52 13.83
C ASN A 100 -18.27 3.67 12.79
N ALA A 101 -18.96 4.33 11.87
CA ALA A 101 -19.63 3.66 10.77
C ALA A 101 -18.70 3.48 9.56
N SER A 102 -17.50 4.06 9.51
CA SER A 102 -16.65 3.99 8.32
C SER A 102 -15.87 2.68 8.21
N LEU A 103 -15.67 2.24 6.97
CA LEU A 103 -14.63 1.28 6.62
C LEU A 103 -13.31 2.02 6.40
N PHE A 104 -12.22 1.33 6.65
CA PHE A 104 -10.88 1.86 6.48
C PHE A 104 -10.11 1.00 5.49
N PHE A 105 -9.77 1.59 4.36
CA PHE A 105 -8.95 0.98 3.33
C PHE A 105 -7.49 1.30 3.60
N VAL A 106 -6.62 0.29 3.54
CA VAL A 106 -5.17 0.46 3.64
C VAL A 106 -4.51 -0.32 2.51
N ALA A 107 -3.62 0.34 1.79
CA ALA A 107 -2.70 -0.27 0.85
C ALA A 107 -1.27 -0.05 1.32
N TRP A 108 -0.47 -1.11 1.29
CA TRP A 108 0.93 -1.08 1.70
C TRP A 108 1.81 -1.88 0.76
N PHE A 109 3.09 -1.53 0.74
CA PHE A 109 4.13 -2.36 0.16
C PHE A 109 4.69 -3.29 1.23
N ASP A 110 4.53 -4.60 1.01
CA ASP A 110 5.20 -5.64 1.77
C ASP A 110 6.68 -5.67 1.39
N LYS A 111 7.56 -5.35 2.35
CA LYS A 111 9.01 -5.37 2.12
C LYS A 111 9.62 -6.75 2.23
N ASN A 112 8.91 -7.73 2.81
CA ASN A 112 9.35 -9.11 2.97
C ASN A 112 8.26 -10.08 2.47
N PRO A 113 7.92 -10.04 1.16
CA PRO A 113 6.81 -10.80 0.58
C PRO A 113 6.98 -12.32 0.58
#